data_AF-A0A8C6GPP9-F1
#
_entry.id   AF-A0A8C6GPP9-F1
#
_cell.length_a   1.000
_cell.length_b   1.000
_cell.length_c   1.000
_cell.angle_alpha   90.00
_cell.angle_beta   90.00
_cell.angle_gamma   90.00
#
_symmetry.space_group_name_H-M   'P 1'
#
loop_
_entity.id
_entity.type
_entity.pdbx_description
1 polymer ?
#
loop_
_entity_poly.entity_id
_entity_poly.type
_entity_poly.pdbx_seq_one_letter_code
_entity_poly.pdbx_strand_id
1 'polypeptide(L)'
;MVVTQLSLEFRFQGKKLRGFSCELTRSPHGILPEPVLTTTCQVAIPILLSGLGMMTAGLVMNTVQHWPVFKDVKDLMTLVPPLVGLKGNLEMTLASRLSTSANTGQIDDRQERYKIISSNLAVVQVQATVVGLLAAVASLMLGTVSHEEFDWSKVALLCTSSVITAFLAALALGILMICIVIGARKFGVNPDNIATPIAASLGDLITLSILALMSSFFYSHKDTWYLTPLVCVGFLALTPLWLFIAKQNPPIMKILKYGWFPIILAMIISSFGGLILSKTISKHEFKGMAVLTPVMCGVGGNLVAIQTSRISTFLHMWSTPGVLPVQMKRFWPNPCFIFCSSEINSVSARVLLFLVVPGHLIFFYLICLVEGQSVTNSKIFILLYLVAGVVQVVILLYLAEVTVRLTWHQALDPDNHCIPYLTGLGDLLGTSLLALCFFLDWLLRGRANLQELVSELVSVPP
;
A
#
# COMPACT_ATOMS: atom_id res chain seq x y z
N MET A 1 -20.85 25.69 -2.86
CA MET A 1 -21.52 25.70 -1.54
C MET A 1 -20.47 25.36 -0.51
N VAL A 2 -20.24 26.25 0.45
CA VAL A 2 -19.24 26.12 1.52
C VAL A 2 -19.69 25.00 2.46
N VAL A 3 -18.83 24.01 2.73
CA VAL A 3 -19.12 22.91 3.66
C VAL A 3 -19.39 23.52 5.04
N THR A 4 -20.62 23.33 5.53
CA THR A 4 -21.07 23.75 6.87
C THR A 4 -21.01 22.54 7.78
N GLN A 5 -20.00 22.45 8.65
CA GLN A 5 -20.09 21.56 9.79
C GLN A 5 -21.01 22.23 10.81
N LEU A 6 -22.18 21.63 11.05
CA LEU A 6 -23.14 22.10 12.04
C LEU A 6 -22.94 21.27 13.31
N SER A 7 -22.27 21.86 14.31
CA SER A 7 -22.15 21.24 15.63
C SER A 7 -23.36 21.64 16.46
N LEU A 8 -24.21 20.67 16.80
CA LEU A 8 -25.38 20.84 17.65
C LEU A 8 -25.10 20.22 19.01
N GLU A 9 -24.88 21.06 20.01
CA GLU A 9 -24.75 20.61 21.40
C GLU A 9 -26.08 20.83 22.12
N PHE A 10 -26.74 19.75 22.52
CA PHE A 10 -28.01 19.80 23.23
C PHE A 10 -27.77 19.75 24.74
N ARG A 11 -28.14 20.82 25.46
CA ARG A 11 -28.02 20.88 26.93
C ARG A 11 -29.33 20.44 27.57
N PHE A 12 -29.30 19.27 28.20
CA PHE A 12 -30.41 18.71 28.97
C PHE A 12 -30.22 18.95 30.47
N GLN A 13 -31.28 19.33 31.17
CA GLN A 13 -31.32 19.34 32.63
C GLN A 13 -32.51 18.48 33.08
N GLY A 14 -32.21 17.29 33.61
CA GLY A 14 -33.21 16.23 33.79
C GLY A 14 -33.69 15.69 32.44
N LYS A 15 -35.00 15.53 32.25
CA LYS A 15 -35.63 15.08 30.98
C LYS A 15 -36.05 16.23 30.04
N LYS A 16 -35.72 17.49 30.36
CA LYS A 16 -36.13 18.66 29.56
C LYS A 16 -34.92 19.29 28.88
N LEU A 17 -35.02 19.52 27.57
CA LEU A 17 -34.04 20.28 26.79
C LEU A 17 -34.13 21.76 27.20
N ARG A 18 -33.03 22.32 27.71
CA ARG A 18 -32.98 23.70 28.24
C ARG A 18 -32.24 24.68 27.34
N GLY A 19 -31.48 24.17 26.38
CA GLY A 19 -30.82 24.99 25.38
C GLY A 19 -30.14 24.12 24.33
N PHE A 20 -29.85 24.73 23.19
CA PHE A 20 -28.96 24.15 22.20
C PHE A 20 -27.88 25.19 21.87
N SER A 21 -26.63 24.74 21.77
CA SER A 21 -25.57 25.51 21.11
C SER A 21 -25.50 25.04 19.68
N CYS A 22 -25.48 25.99 18.75
CA CYS A 22 -25.31 25.73 17.33
C CYS A 22 -24.02 26.43 16.89
N GLU A 23 -22.94 25.68 16.79
CA GLU A 23 -21.70 26.20 16.23
C GLU A 23 -21.63 25.83 14.75
N LEU A 24 -21.58 26.88 13.92
CA LEU A 24 -21.46 26.76 12.48
C LEU A 24 -19.99 26.93 12.08
N THR A 25 -19.29 25.82 11.91
CA THR A 25 -17.91 25.85 11.41
C THR A 25 -17.96 25.97 9.90
N ARG A 26 -17.77 27.19 9.39
CA ARG A 26 -17.48 27.43 7.97
C ARG A 26 -16.02 27.06 7.74
N SER A 27 -15.76 25.97 7.01
CA SER A 27 -14.43 25.75 6.45
C SER A 27 -14.33 26.55 5.14
N PRO A 28 -13.54 27.65 5.08
CA PRO A 28 -13.34 28.40 3.85
C PRO A 28 -12.66 27.56 2.74
N HIS A 29 -12.10 26.40 3.10
CA HIS A 29 -11.36 25.48 2.21
C HIS A 29 -11.99 24.08 2.13
N GLY A 30 -13.28 23.92 2.45
CA GLY A 30 -13.98 22.65 2.28
C GLY A 30 -13.96 22.22 0.80
N ILE A 31 -13.51 21.00 0.53
CA ILE A 31 -13.26 20.49 -0.83
C ILE A 31 -14.57 20.51 -1.64
N LEU A 32 -14.63 21.41 -2.62
CA LEU A 32 -15.59 21.34 -3.73
C LEU A 32 -15.33 20.04 -4.53
N PRO A 33 -16.34 19.44 -5.17
CA PRO A 33 -16.11 18.32 -6.09
C PRO A 33 -15.06 18.73 -7.11
N GLU A 34 -13.89 18.10 -7.06
CA GLU A 34 -12.79 18.44 -7.97
C GLU A 34 -13.21 18.13 -9.40
N PRO A 35 -13.00 19.04 -10.36
CA PRO A 35 -13.27 18.74 -11.75
C PRO A 35 -12.34 17.61 -12.22
N VAL A 36 -12.84 16.81 -13.16
CA VAL A 36 -12.15 15.62 -13.72
C VAL A 36 -10.70 15.95 -14.11
N LEU A 37 -10.49 17.08 -14.77
CA LEU A 37 -9.18 17.53 -15.22
C LEU A 37 -8.22 17.78 -14.04
N THR A 38 -8.69 18.48 -13.00
CA THR A 38 -7.87 18.76 -11.81
C THR A 38 -7.51 17.48 -11.08
N THR A 39 -8.46 16.56 -10.87
CA THR A 39 -8.17 15.24 -10.29
C THR A 39 -7.14 14.48 -11.12
N THR A 40 -7.32 14.47 -12.44
CA THR A 40 -6.39 13.78 -13.36
C THR A 40 -4.98 14.37 -13.26
N CYS A 41 -4.84 15.70 -13.30
CA CYS A 41 -3.54 16.37 -13.20
C CYS A 41 -2.87 16.16 -11.84
N GLN A 42 -3.64 16.25 -10.75
CA GLN A 42 -3.12 16.05 -9.39
C GLN A 42 -2.65 14.61 -9.15
N VAL A 43 -3.32 13.62 -9.74
CA VAL A 43 -3.02 12.20 -9.54
C VAL A 43 -1.95 11.68 -10.51
N ALA A 44 -1.93 12.18 -11.75
CA ALA A 44 -1.02 11.68 -12.78
C ALA A 44 0.46 11.81 -12.39
N ILE A 45 0.89 12.97 -11.89
CA ILE A 45 2.30 13.21 -11.53
C ILE A 45 2.75 12.30 -10.36
N PRO A 46 2.04 12.25 -9.21
CA PRO A 46 2.37 11.33 -8.13
C PRO A 46 2.36 9.86 -8.55
N ILE A 47 1.45 9.42 -9.41
CA ILE A 47 1.42 8.04 -9.90
C ILE A 47 2.64 7.73 -10.77
N LEU A 48 3.01 8.63 -11.68
CA LEU A 48 4.21 8.47 -12.50
C LEU A 48 5.46 8.39 -11.63
N LEU A 49 5.60 9.30 -10.66
CA LEU A 49 6.69 9.24 -9.67
C LEU A 49 6.66 7.91 -8.91
N SER A 50 5.47 7.45 -8.53
CA SER A 50 5.28 6.20 -7.82
C SER A 50 5.74 4.98 -8.61
N GLY A 51 5.33 4.86 -9.87
CA GLY A 51 5.82 3.75 -10.68
C GLY A 51 7.31 3.81 -10.96
N LEU A 52 7.92 5.00 -11.05
CA LEU A 52 9.38 5.12 -11.11
C LEU A 52 10.06 4.63 -9.82
N GLY A 53 9.53 4.99 -8.65
CA GLY A 53 10.03 4.52 -7.36
C GLY A 53 9.92 3.00 -7.21
N MET A 54 8.77 2.42 -7.59
CA MET A 54 8.53 0.97 -7.52
C MET A 54 9.35 0.20 -8.57
N MET A 55 9.55 0.76 -9.77
CA MET A 55 10.49 0.21 -10.75
C MET A 55 11.90 0.19 -10.21
N THR A 56 12.35 1.31 -9.61
CA THR A 56 13.68 1.42 -8.99
C THR A 56 13.85 0.43 -7.85
N ALA A 57 12.81 0.26 -7.02
CA ALA A 57 12.78 -0.74 -5.96
C ALA A 57 12.91 -2.18 -6.52
N GLY A 58 12.22 -2.48 -7.64
CA GLY A 58 12.36 -3.75 -8.35
C GLY A 58 13.78 -4.00 -8.88
N LEU A 59 14.44 -2.97 -9.42
CA LEU A 59 15.84 -3.04 -9.87
C LEU A 59 16.81 -3.23 -8.70
N VAL A 60 16.59 -2.52 -7.59
CA VAL A 60 17.35 -2.72 -6.34
C VAL A 60 17.20 -4.16 -5.88
N MET A 61 15.98 -4.70 -5.85
CA MET A 61 15.74 -6.10 -5.50
C MET A 61 16.44 -7.08 -6.44
N ASN A 62 16.39 -6.83 -7.76
CA ASN A 62 17.07 -7.64 -8.77
C ASN A 62 18.60 -7.67 -8.54
N THR A 63 19.16 -6.60 -7.99
CA THR A 63 20.59 -6.52 -7.63
C THR A 63 20.88 -7.19 -6.29
N VAL A 64 20.10 -6.86 -5.27
CA VAL A 64 20.29 -7.29 -3.87
C VAL A 64 20.13 -8.80 -3.70
N GLN A 65 19.25 -9.45 -4.48
CA GLN A 65 19.10 -10.92 -4.43
C GLN A 65 20.41 -11.68 -4.74
N HIS A 66 21.39 -11.04 -5.39
CA HIS A 66 22.68 -11.65 -5.72
C HIS A 66 23.76 -11.42 -4.64
N TRP A 67 23.48 -10.62 -3.61
CA TRP A 67 24.42 -10.33 -2.53
C TRP A 67 24.66 -11.57 -1.64
N PRO A 68 25.85 -11.72 -1.01
CA PRO A 68 26.19 -12.90 -0.21
C PRO A 68 25.16 -13.22 0.88
N VAL A 69 24.69 -12.19 1.60
CA VAL A 69 23.71 -12.35 2.67
C VAL A 69 22.37 -12.92 2.19
N PHE A 70 21.90 -12.53 1.01
CA PHE A 70 20.63 -13.03 0.44
C PHE A 70 20.77 -14.43 -0.19
N LYS A 71 21.99 -14.82 -0.58
CA LYS A 71 22.29 -16.18 -1.05
C LYS A 71 22.40 -17.18 0.11
N ASP A 72 23.03 -16.77 1.21
CA ASP A 72 23.28 -17.62 2.37
C ASP A 72 22.08 -17.71 3.32
N VAL A 73 21.28 -16.65 3.39
CA VAL A 73 20.06 -16.56 4.21
C VAL A 73 18.85 -16.35 3.29
N LYS A 74 18.39 -17.44 2.68
CA LYS A 74 17.28 -17.42 1.72
C LYS A 74 15.96 -16.89 2.32
N ASP A 75 15.77 -17.07 3.62
CA ASP A 75 14.64 -16.52 4.38
C ASP A 75 14.52 -14.98 4.33
N LEU A 76 15.57 -14.26 3.92
CA LEU A 76 15.48 -12.82 3.68
C LEU A 76 14.62 -12.51 2.45
N MET A 77 14.60 -13.39 1.44
CA MET A 77 13.78 -13.23 0.24
C MET A 77 12.30 -13.46 0.55
N THR A 78 11.98 -14.37 1.47
CA THR A 78 10.60 -14.58 1.95
C THR A 78 10.14 -13.48 2.91
N LEU A 79 11.08 -12.79 3.55
CA LEU A 79 10.81 -11.63 4.41
C LEU A 79 10.48 -10.35 3.62
N VAL A 80 10.99 -10.21 2.39
CA VAL A 80 10.83 -9.01 1.57
C VAL A 80 9.36 -8.64 1.32
N PRO A 81 8.48 -9.52 0.80
CA PRO A 81 7.10 -9.12 0.50
C PRO A 81 6.30 -8.67 1.74
N PRO A 82 6.36 -9.37 2.90
CA PRO A 82 5.71 -8.87 4.13
C PRO A 82 6.20 -7.49 4.58
N LEU A 83 7.51 -7.22 4.49
CA LEU A 83 8.07 -5.92 4.86
C LEU A 83 7.68 -4.82 3.87
N VAL A 84 7.74 -5.09 2.57
CA VAL A 84 7.30 -4.15 1.53
C VAL A 84 5.79 -3.88 1.64
N GLY A 85 5.00 -4.90 1.97
CA GLY A 85 3.56 -4.78 2.24
C GLY A 85 3.22 -3.90 3.44
N LEU A 86 4.17 -3.57 4.33
CA LEU A 86 3.98 -2.59 5.39
C LEU A 86 3.59 -1.21 4.86
N LYS A 87 3.96 -0.87 3.62
CA LYS A 87 3.54 0.40 3.00
C LYS A 87 2.02 0.53 2.97
N GLY A 88 1.31 -0.52 2.58
CA GLY A 88 -0.14 -0.52 2.46
C GLY A 88 -0.80 -0.47 3.83
N ASN A 89 -0.17 -1.11 4.80
CA ASN A 89 -0.71 -1.29 6.14
C ASN A 89 -0.50 -0.08 7.06
N LEU A 90 0.69 0.52 7.03
CA LEU A 90 1.12 1.53 7.99
C LEU A 90 1.26 2.91 7.35
N GLU A 91 1.91 2.99 6.19
CA GLU A 91 2.27 4.27 5.58
C GLU A 91 1.11 4.88 4.80
N MET A 92 0.43 4.09 3.99
CA MET A 92 -0.76 4.53 3.25
C MET A 92 -1.92 4.81 4.21
N THR A 93 -2.04 4.09 5.33
CA THR A 93 -3.05 4.40 6.36
C THR A 93 -2.68 5.66 7.15
N LEU A 94 -1.40 5.89 7.44
CA LEU A 94 -0.94 7.17 7.98
C LEU A 94 -1.23 8.32 7.01
N ALA A 95 -0.91 8.14 5.72
CA ALA A 95 -1.18 9.09 4.67
C ALA A 95 -2.67 9.42 4.59
N SER A 96 -3.55 8.41 4.59
CA SER A 96 -5.00 8.61 4.57
C SER A 96 -5.47 9.37 5.80
N ARG A 97 -5.09 8.95 7.01
CA ARG A 97 -5.47 9.63 8.26
C ARG A 97 -5.05 11.10 8.27
N LEU A 98 -3.80 11.38 7.91
CA LEU A 98 -3.30 12.75 7.85
C LEU A 98 -4.00 13.56 6.75
N SER A 99 -4.32 12.94 5.62
CA SER A 99 -5.03 13.61 4.51
C SER A 99 -6.48 13.91 4.88
N THR A 100 -7.19 12.99 5.55
CA THR A 100 -8.53 13.22 6.13
C THR A 100 -8.48 14.35 7.16
N SER A 101 -7.52 14.33 8.10
CA SER A 101 -7.34 15.42 9.07
C SER A 101 -6.98 16.76 8.41
N ALA A 102 -6.25 16.73 7.29
CA ALA A 102 -5.96 17.92 6.49
C ALA A 102 -7.21 18.49 5.81
N ASN A 103 -8.01 17.61 5.22
CA ASN A 103 -9.18 17.97 4.45
C ASN A 103 -10.34 18.42 5.33
N THR A 104 -10.47 17.84 6.53
CA THR A 104 -11.42 18.25 7.56
C THR A 104 -10.99 19.51 8.33
N GLY A 105 -9.75 20.01 8.13
CA GLY A 105 -9.25 21.24 8.74
C GLY A 105 -8.68 21.07 10.16
N GLN A 106 -8.59 19.84 10.69
CA GLN A 106 -8.07 19.57 12.04
C GLN A 106 -6.59 19.94 12.21
N ILE A 107 -5.81 19.97 11.12
CA ILE A 107 -4.37 20.32 11.16
C ILE A 107 -4.08 21.80 10.92
N ASP A 108 -5.12 22.63 10.76
CA ASP A 108 -4.95 24.07 10.55
C ASP A 108 -4.50 24.74 11.85
N ASP A 109 -5.02 24.29 13.01
CA ASP A 109 -4.55 24.71 14.33
C ASP A 109 -3.17 24.10 14.66
N ARG A 110 -2.28 24.90 15.24
CA ARG A 110 -0.90 24.50 15.51
C ARG A 110 -0.78 23.46 16.64
N GLN A 111 -1.59 23.59 17.68
CA GLN A 111 -1.54 22.66 18.82
C GLN A 111 -2.16 21.31 18.43
N GLU A 112 -3.32 21.35 17.79
CA GLU A 112 -4.01 20.16 17.30
C GLU A 112 -3.20 19.42 16.24
N ARG A 113 -2.58 20.16 15.29
CA ARG A 113 -1.64 19.59 14.32
C ARG A 113 -0.50 18.83 14.99
N TYR A 114 0.19 19.41 15.97
CA TYR A 114 1.29 18.73 16.66
C TYR A 114 0.81 17.46 17.36
N LYS A 115 -0.36 17.52 18.01
CA LYS A 115 -0.97 16.39 18.72
C LYS A 115 -1.36 15.26 17.76
N ILE A 116 -2.00 15.56 16.63
CA ILE A 116 -2.40 14.58 15.62
C ILE A 116 -1.18 13.92 14.99
N ILE A 117 -0.18 14.73 14.60
CA ILE A 117 1.04 14.23 13.94
C ILE A 117 1.85 13.34 14.88
N SER A 118 2.18 13.83 16.08
CA SER A 118 3.02 13.09 17.03
C SER A 118 2.36 11.77 17.46
N SER A 119 1.05 11.78 17.71
CA SER A 119 0.32 10.58 18.12
C SER A 119 0.21 9.56 16.98
N ASN A 120 -0.04 9.99 15.74
CA ASN A 120 -0.10 9.08 14.60
C ASN A 120 1.28 8.48 14.29
N LEU A 121 2.34 9.29 14.33
CA LEU A 121 3.71 8.81 14.14
C LEU A 121 4.06 7.79 15.22
N ALA A 122 3.71 8.05 16.48
CA ALA A 122 3.95 7.12 17.58
C ALA A 122 3.22 5.78 17.40
N VAL A 123 1.95 5.80 16.98
CA VAL A 123 1.21 4.56 16.67
C VAL A 123 1.88 3.78 15.54
N VAL A 124 2.31 4.45 14.47
CA VAL A 124 3.01 3.82 13.35
C VAL A 124 4.33 3.20 13.81
N GLN A 125 5.08 3.84 14.70
CA GLN A 125 6.31 3.27 15.25
C GLN A 125 6.06 1.99 16.06
N VAL A 126 5.04 1.98 16.93
CA VAL A 126 4.68 0.77 17.67
C VAL A 126 4.24 -0.35 16.72
N GLN A 127 3.40 -0.03 15.73
CA GLN A 127 2.94 -1.00 14.75
C GLN A 127 4.10 -1.54 13.91
N ALA A 128 5.03 -0.69 13.47
CA ALA A 128 6.18 -1.10 12.68
C ALA A 128 7.09 -2.09 13.43
N THR A 129 7.39 -1.83 14.71
CA THR A 129 8.18 -2.75 15.53
C THR A 129 7.49 -4.11 15.66
N VAL A 130 6.19 -4.13 15.96
CA VAL A 130 5.44 -5.38 16.16
C VAL A 130 5.29 -6.15 14.85
N VAL A 131 4.88 -5.48 13.78
CA VAL A 131 4.66 -6.15 12.48
C VAL A 131 5.99 -6.56 11.84
N GLY A 132 7.07 -5.80 12.03
CA GLY A 132 8.42 -6.22 11.64
C GLY A 132 8.84 -7.53 12.33
N LEU A 133 8.55 -7.67 13.61
CA LEU A 133 8.80 -8.93 14.32
C LEU A 133 7.90 -10.06 13.79
N LEU A 134 6.61 -9.80 13.59
CA LEU A 134 5.67 -10.78 13.03
C LEU A 134 6.05 -11.23 11.61
N ALA A 135 6.56 -10.32 10.78
CA ALA A 135 7.07 -10.61 9.44
C ALA A 135 8.28 -11.56 9.50
N ALA A 136 9.21 -11.34 10.43
CA ALA A 136 10.33 -12.25 10.65
C ALA A 136 9.87 -13.64 11.09
N VAL A 137 8.95 -13.71 12.04
CA VAL A 137 8.36 -14.98 12.51
C VAL A 137 7.62 -15.70 11.37
N ALA A 138 6.83 -14.98 10.59
CA ALA A 138 6.12 -15.55 9.44
C ALA A 138 7.10 -16.09 8.39
N SER A 139 8.18 -15.37 8.11
CA SER A 139 9.24 -15.82 7.20
C SER A 139 9.89 -17.12 7.69
N LEU A 140 10.25 -17.19 8.97
CA LEU A 140 10.83 -18.40 9.60
C LEU A 140 9.87 -19.60 9.54
N MET A 141 8.57 -19.38 9.79
CA MET A 141 7.57 -20.46 9.71
C MET A 141 7.44 -21.00 8.28
N LEU A 142 7.57 -20.14 7.25
CA LEU A 142 7.55 -20.57 5.85
C LEU A 142 8.84 -21.26 5.41
N GLY A 143 10.00 -20.82 5.92
CA GLY A 143 11.30 -21.45 5.67
C GLY A 143 11.37 -22.89 6.22
N THR A 144 10.78 -23.11 7.39
CA THR A 144 10.80 -24.43 8.06
C THR A 144 9.92 -25.48 7.39
N VAL A 145 8.78 -25.06 6.81
CA VAL A 145 7.96 -25.91 5.93
C VAL A 145 8.72 -26.34 4.67
N SER A 146 9.75 -25.60 4.29
CA SER A 146 10.60 -25.89 3.12
C SER A 146 11.82 -26.76 3.46
N HIS A 147 11.89 -27.35 4.66
CA HIS A 147 12.98 -28.21 5.14
C HIS A 147 14.37 -27.54 5.21
N GLU A 148 14.45 -26.26 5.60
CA GLU A 148 15.73 -25.61 5.92
C GLU A 148 16.16 -25.86 7.39
N GLU A 149 17.46 -26.02 7.65
CA GLU A 149 18.01 -26.24 8.99
C GLU A 149 17.93 -24.96 9.85
N PHE A 150 17.51 -25.12 11.11
CA PHE A 150 17.45 -24.04 12.09
C PHE A 150 18.84 -23.66 12.62
N ASP A 151 19.32 -22.50 12.21
CA ASP A 151 20.51 -21.86 12.79
C ASP A 151 20.07 -20.63 13.61
N TRP A 152 20.40 -20.64 14.90
CA TRP A 152 20.09 -19.54 15.83
C TRP A 152 20.66 -18.20 15.36
N SER A 153 21.81 -18.21 14.67
CA SER A 153 22.42 -16.99 14.14
C SER A 153 21.58 -16.39 12.99
N LYS A 154 20.99 -17.24 12.14
CA LYS A 154 20.09 -16.81 11.06
C LYS A 154 18.78 -16.26 11.61
N VAL A 155 18.20 -16.94 12.60
CA VAL A 155 16.96 -16.49 13.29
C VAL A 155 17.18 -15.10 13.91
N ALA A 156 18.29 -14.94 14.64
CA ALA A 156 18.72 -13.67 15.21
C ALA A 156 18.82 -12.58 14.14
N LEU A 157 19.57 -12.85 13.06
CA LEU A 157 19.79 -11.89 11.97
C LEU A 157 18.47 -11.47 11.30
N LEU A 158 17.58 -12.42 11.01
CA LEU A 158 16.27 -12.16 10.39
C LEU A 158 15.39 -11.27 11.28
N CYS A 159 15.26 -11.61 12.57
CA CYS A 159 14.46 -10.84 13.51
C CYS A 159 14.99 -9.41 13.66
N THR A 160 16.30 -9.25 13.87
CA THR A 160 16.91 -7.93 14.08
C THR A 160 16.87 -7.07 12.83
N SER A 161 17.26 -7.62 11.67
CA SER A 161 17.20 -6.89 10.41
C SER A 161 15.76 -6.46 10.08
N SER A 162 14.77 -7.33 10.31
CA SER A 162 13.35 -7.00 10.09
C SER A 162 12.85 -5.86 10.97
N VAL A 163 13.05 -5.96 12.30
CA VAL A 163 12.54 -4.97 13.27
C VAL A 163 13.14 -3.59 13.02
N ILE A 164 14.47 -3.52 12.84
CA ILE A 164 15.17 -2.25 12.59
C ILE A 164 14.71 -1.66 11.26
N THR A 165 14.61 -2.49 10.23
CA THR A 165 14.16 -2.04 8.91
C THR A 165 12.76 -1.45 8.99
N ALA A 166 11.81 -2.19 9.57
CA ALA A 166 10.44 -1.73 9.71
C ALA A 166 10.38 -0.40 10.49
N PHE A 167 11.12 -0.29 11.60
CA PHE A 167 11.16 0.93 12.40
C PHE A 167 11.74 2.13 11.64
N LEU A 168 12.94 1.98 11.05
CA LEU A 168 13.63 3.06 10.35
C LEU A 168 12.87 3.48 9.08
N ALA A 169 12.34 2.53 8.32
CA ALA A 169 11.52 2.81 7.15
C ALA A 169 10.26 3.58 7.57
N ALA A 170 9.51 3.08 8.55
CA ALA A 170 8.29 3.74 9.03
C ALA A 170 8.56 5.14 9.61
N LEU A 171 9.72 5.38 10.22
CA LEU A 171 10.10 6.70 10.73
C LEU A 171 10.41 7.66 9.57
N ALA A 172 11.26 7.24 8.63
CA ALA A 172 11.63 8.04 7.48
C ALA A 172 10.40 8.41 6.63
N LEU A 173 9.55 7.41 6.35
CA LEU A 173 8.33 7.57 5.56
C LEU A 173 7.27 8.36 6.32
N GLY A 174 7.15 8.15 7.64
CA GLY A 174 6.25 8.96 8.48
C GLY A 174 6.57 10.45 8.43
N ILE A 175 7.86 10.82 8.57
CA ILE A 175 8.33 12.22 8.47
C ILE A 175 8.05 12.78 7.08
N LEU A 176 8.39 12.02 6.03
CA LEU A 176 8.12 12.40 4.65
C LEU A 176 6.62 12.66 4.42
N MET A 177 5.75 11.77 4.90
CA MET A 177 4.30 11.92 4.73
C MET A 177 3.75 13.16 5.41
N ILE A 178 4.26 13.49 6.60
CA ILE A 178 3.91 14.73 7.29
C ILE A 178 4.28 15.95 6.43
N CYS A 179 5.48 15.97 5.85
CA CYS A 179 5.91 17.06 4.97
C CYS A 179 5.01 17.20 3.73
N ILE A 180 4.65 16.08 3.10
CA ILE A 180 3.80 16.06 1.90
C ILE A 180 2.39 16.56 2.21
N VAL A 181 1.76 16.07 3.28
CA VAL A 181 0.38 16.44 3.62
C VAL A 181 0.29 17.91 4.03
N ILE A 182 1.22 18.41 4.85
CA ILE A 182 1.26 19.84 5.22
C ILE A 182 1.56 20.70 3.99
N GLY A 183 2.48 20.26 3.12
CA GLY A 183 2.78 20.93 1.86
C GLY A 183 1.57 21.02 0.95
N ALA A 184 0.89 19.90 0.70
CA ALA A 184 -0.32 19.84 -0.11
C ALA A 184 -1.42 20.76 0.43
N ARG A 185 -1.64 20.76 1.75
CA ARG A 185 -2.57 21.69 2.42
C ARG A 185 -2.20 23.15 2.18
N LYS A 186 -0.90 23.50 2.26
CA LYS A 186 -0.41 24.86 2.02
C LYS A 186 -0.55 25.31 0.56
N PHE A 187 -0.39 24.39 -0.39
CA PHE A 187 -0.54 24.66 -1.82
C PHE A 187 -1.99 24.52 -2.33
N GLY A 188 -2.94 24.19 -1.45
CA GLY A 188 -4.35 24.00 -1.83
C GLY A 188 -4.60 22.78 -2.71
N VAL A 189 -3.70 21.80 -2.70
CA VAL A 189 -3.83 20.55 -3.44
C VAL A 189 -4.38 19.47 -2.52
N ASN A 190 -5.25 18.60 -3.03
CA ASN A 190 -5.84 17.56 -2.18
C ASN A 190 -4.77 16.52 -1.79
N PRO A 191 -4.44 16.39 -0.49
CA PRO A 191 -3.46 15.41 -0.03
C PRO A 191 -3.87 13.96 -0.33
N ASP A 192 -5.16 13.63 -0.45
CA ASP A 192 -5.64 12.28 -0.80
C ASP A 192 -5.10 11.83 -2.17
N ASN A 193 -4.86 12.77 -3.09
CA ASN A 193 -4.38 12.51 -4.46
C ASN A 193 -2.86 12.36 -4.56
N ILE A 194 -2.11 12.88 -3.57
CA ILE A 194 -0.65 13.01 -3.63
C ILE A 194 0.04 12.13 -2.58
N ALA A 195 -0.50 12.09 -1.37
CA ALA A 195 0.16 11.49 -0.23
C ALA A 195 0.33 9.97 -0.43
N THR A 196 -0.74 9.27 -0.84
CA THR A 196 -0.70 7.82 -0.98
C THR A 196 0.21 7.32 -2.11
N PRO A 197 0.26 7.90 -3.33
CA PRO A 197 1.21 7.45 -4.34
C PRO A 197 2.67 7.74 -3.99
N ILE A 198 2.96 8.89 -3.36
CA ILE A 198 4.34 9.20 -2.96
C ILE A 198 4.79 8.29 -1.81
N ALA A 199 3.92 8.00 -0.84
CA ALA A 199 4.19 7.01 0.21
C ALA A 199 4.61 5.68 -0.42
N ALA A 200 3.85 5.21 -1.41
CA ALA A 200 4.14 3.96 -2.09
C ALA A 200 5.44 3.98 -2.89
N SER A 201 5.71 5.10 -3.57
CA SER A 201 6.90 5.31 -4.40
C SER A 201 8.18 5.07 -3.62
N LEU A 202 8.26 5.74 -2.48
CA LEU A 202 9.46 5.80 -1.65
C LEU A 202 9.45 4.68 -0.63
N GLY A 203 8.28 4.14 -0.27
CA GLY A 203 8.12 3.07 0.70
C GLY A 203 8.86 1.81 0.32
N ASP A 204 8.63 1.29 -0.90
CA ASP A 204 9.32 0.08 -1.38
C ASP A 204 10.83 0.31 -1.45
N LEU A 205 11.25 1.45 -2.02
CA LEU A 205 12.65 1.77 -2.22
C LEU A 205 13.39 1.92 -0.89
N ILE A 206 12.83 2.68 0.06
CA ILE A 206 13.42 2.92 1.38
C ILE A 206 13.45 1.61 2.17
N THR A 207 12.36 0.86 2.21
CA THR A 207 12.27 -0.39 2.97
C THR A 207 13.27 -1.43 2.45
N LEU A 208 13.31 -1.67 1.14
CA LEU A 208 14.26 -2.61 0.54
C LEU A 208 15.72 -2.19 0.72
N SER A 209 16.02 -0.89 0.55
CA SER A 209 17.38 -0.38 0.71
C SER A 209 17.84 -0.50 2.16
N ILE A 210 16.99 -0.13 3.13
CA ILE A 210 17.32 -0.30 4.55
C ILE A 210 17.46 -1.78 4.89
N LEU A 211 16.58 -2.65 4.38
CA LEU A 211 16.67 -4.10 4.61
C LEU A 211 18.02 -4.63 4.14
N ALA A 212 18.42 -4.30 2.90
CA ALA A 212 19.66 -4.77 2.31
C ALA A 212 20.89 -4.28 3.09
N LEU A 213 20.88 -3.02 3.52
CA LEU A 213 21.96 -2.44 4.31
C LEU A 213 22.04 -3.05 5.71
N MET A 214 20.90 -3.17 6.39
CA MET A 214 20.86 -3.71 7.76
C MET A 214 21.20 -5.21 7.75
N SER A 215 20.62 -6.00 6.85
CA SER A 215 20.92 -7.44 6.75
C SER A 215 22.40 -7.67 6.43
N SER A 216 22.99 -6.90 5.51
CA SER A 216 24.43 -6.98 5.20
C SER A 216 25.30 -6.57 6.40
N PHE A 217 24.90 -5.54 7.15
CA PHE A 217 25.63 -5.09 8.34
C PHE A 217 25.66 -6.18 9.42
N PHE A 218 24.51 -6.78 9.74
CA PHE A 218 24.44 -7.86 10.74
C PHE A 218 25.11 -9.15 10.25
N TYR A 219 25.05 -9.44 8.95
CA TYR A 219 25.76 -10.58 8.38
C TYR A 219 27.28 -10.43 8.51
N SER A 220 27.82 -9.24 8.25
CA SER A 220 29.26 -8.96 8.41
C SER A 220 29.72 -9.01 9.88
N HIS A 221 28.81 -8.83 10.84
CA HIS A 221 29.09 -8.86 12.28
C HIS A 221 28.49 -10.09 12.98
N LYS A 222 28.24 -11.18 12.23
CA LYS A 222 27.59 -12.40 12.76
C LYS A 222 28.34 -13.03 13.95
N ASP A 223 29.65 -12.82 14.03
CA ASP A 223 30.49 -13.33 15.12
C ASP A 223 30.30 -12.54 16.43
N THR A 224 29.68 -11.36 16.36
CA THR A 224 29.41 -10.51 17.53
C THR A 224 28.06 -10.85 18.15
N TRP A 225 28.02 -11.90 18.97
CA TRP A 225 26.77 -12.48 19.50
C TRP A 225 25.85 -11.51 20.27
N TYR A 226 26.40 -10.48 20.91
CA TYR A 226 25.62 -9.52 21.72
C TYR A 226 24.99 -8.39 20.90
N LEU A 227 25.44 -8.14 19.66
CA LEU A 227 24.99 -7.01 18.85
C LEU A 227 23.50 -7.12 18.51
N THR A 228 23.10 -8.27 17.96
CA THR A 228 21.72 -8.60 17.60
C THR A 228 20.72 -8.41 18.77
N PRO A 229 20.89 -9.07 19.94
CA PRO A 229 19.95 -8.92 21.05
C PRO A 229 19.95 -7.50 21.62
N LEU A 230 21.11 -6.83 21.66
CA LEU A 230 21.20 -5.44 22.12
C LEU A 230 20.31 -4.52 21.28
N VAL A 231 20.36 -4.65 19.95
CA VAL A 231 19.56 -3.78 19.08
C VAL A 231 18.07 -4.12 19.20
N CYS A 232 17.69 -5.40 19.24
CA CYS A 232 16.30 -5.79 19.49
C CYS A 232 15.75 -5.22 20.79
N VAL A 233 16.50 -5.36 21.90
CA VAL A 233 16.11 -4.81 23.21
C VAL A 233 16.01 -3.29 23.16
N GLY A 234 16.93 -2.61 22.46
CA GLY A 234 16.89 -1.16 22.27
C GLY A 234 15.60 -0.67 21.61
N PHE A 235 15.21 -1.27 20.48
CA PHE A 235 13.96 -0.89 19.80
C PHE A 235 12.71 -1.28 20.60
N LEU A 236 12.72 -2.42 21.31
CA LEU A 236 11.64 -2.79 22.23
C LEU A 236 11.52 -1.75 23.37
N ALA A 237 12.63 -1.27 23.92
CA ALA A 237 12.65 -0.26 24.97
C ALA A 237 12.13 1.11 24.53
N LEU A 238 12.14 1.42 23.22
CA LEU A 238 11.51 2.62 22.67
C LEU A 238 9.97 2.51 22.59
N THR A 239 9.41 1.30 22.54
CA THR A 239 7.96 1.05 22.50
C THR A 239 7.17 1.79 23.59
N PRO A 240 7.53 1.73 24.90
CA PRO A 240 6.81 2.45 25.95
C PRO A 240 6.80 3.98 25.75
N LEU A 241 7.86 4.56 25.19
CA LEU A 241 7.91 5.99 24.86
C LEU A 241 6.85 6.34 23.81
N TRP A 242 6.78 5.57 22.73
CA TRP A 242 5.77 5.77 21.69
C TRP A 242 4.34 5.53 22.20
N LEU A 243 4.13 4.53 23.05
CA LEU A 243 2.85 4.30 23.72
C LEU A 243 2.43 5.51 24.57
N PHE A 244 3.37 6.13 25.29
CA PHE A 244 3.11 7.32 26.08
C PHE A 244 2.70 8.51 25.20
N ILE A 245 3.38 8.73 24.08
CA ILE A 245 3.03 9.80 23.12
C ILE A 245 1.65 9.54 22.52
N ALA A 246 1.35 8.31 22.10
CA ALA A 246 0.06 7.94 21.51
C ALA A 246 -1.12 8.13 22.48
N LYS A 247 -0.91 8.01 23.81
CA LYS A 247 -1.96 8.25 24.83
C LYS A 247 -2.47 9.69 24.85
N GLN A 248 -1.74 10.65 24.30
CA GLN A 248 -2.15 12.05 24.28
C GLN A 248 -3.40 12.27 23.42
N ASN A 249 -3.68 11.40 22.44
CA ASN A 249 -4.84 11.49 21.56
C ASN A 249 -5.72 10.23 21.65
N PRO A 250 -6.84 10.25 22.42
CA PRO A 250 -7.67 9.07 22.66
C PRO A 250 -8.26 8.41 21.39
N PRO A 251 -8.76 9.17 20.38
CA PRO A 251 -9.11 8.61 19.08
C PRO A 251 -7.99 7.77 18.44
N ILE A 252 -6.76 8.27 18.43
CA ILE A 252 -5.62 7.58 17.82
C ILE A 252 -5.22 6.34 18.63
N MET A 253 -5.32 6.39 19.95
CA MET A 253 -5.08 5.21 20.80
C MET A 253 -6.07 4.05 20.52
N LYS A 254 -7.29 4.33 20.03
CA LYS A 254 -8.21 3.27 19.60
C LYS A 254 -7.66 2.49 18.40
N ILE A 255 -6.93 3.16 17.50
CA ILE A 255 -6.28 2.53 16.34
C ILE A 255 -5.29 1.48 16.82
N LEU A 256 -4.48 1.80 17.83
CA LEU A 256 -3.53 0.84 18.38
C LEU A 256 -4.19 -0.30 19.16
N LYS A 257 -5.41 -0.11 19.69
CA LYS A 257 -6.13 -1.19 20.40
C LYS A 257 -6.86 -2.14 19.46
N TYR A 258 -7.47 -1.61 18.40
CA TYR A 258 -8.40 -2.37 17.55
C TYR A 258 -7.93 -2.54 16.10
N GLY A 259 -6.90 -1.81 15.65
CA GLY A 259 -6.41 -1.81 14.27
C GLY A 259 -5.48 -2.97 13.90
N TRP A 260 -5.23 -3.93 14.81
CA TRP A 260 -4.35 -5.07 14.51
C TRP A 260 -4.95 -6.06 13.53
N PHE A 261 -6.26 -6.27 13.59
CA PHE A 261 -6.92 -7.27 12.75
C PHE A 261 -6.77 -6.98 11.24
N PRO A 262 -7.00 -5.74 10.75
CA PRO A 262 -6.71 -5.40 9.36
C PRO A 262 -5.26 -5.59 8.95
N ILE A 263 -4.32 -5.16 9.79
CA ILE A 263 -2.88 -5.20 9.49
C ILE A 263 -2.38 -6.65 9.40
N ILE A 264 -2.72 -7.50 10.37
CA ILE A 264 -2.27 -8.90 10.41
C ILE A 264 -2.89 -9.68 9.25
N LEU A 265 -4.18 -9.49 8.98
CA LEU A 265 -4.85 -10.20 7.89
C LEU A 265 -4.32 -9.75 6.52
N ALA A 266 -4.06 -8.45 6.32
CA ALA A 266 -3.43 -7.94 5.10
C ALA A 266 -2.02 -8.53 4.89
N MET A 267 -1.21 -8.62 5.95
CA MET A 267 0.10 -9.26 5.90
C MET A 267 0.00 -10.74 5.47
N ILE A 268 -0.97 -11.49 6.00
CA ILE A 268 -1.21 -12.89 5.61
C ILE A 268 -1.59 -12.98 4.12
N ILE A 269 -2.50 -12.12 3.64
CA ILE A 269 -2.93 -12.11 2.24
C ILE A 269 -1.75 -11.77 1.31
N SER A 270 -0.98 -10.73 1.63
CA SER A 270 0.19 -10.34 0.83
C SER A 270 1.29 -11.42 0.84
N SER A 271 1.44 -12.17 1.94
CA SER A 271 2.38 -13.30 2.02
C SER A 271 2.08 -14.40 1.00
N PHE A 272 0.81 -14.67 0.68
CA PHE A 272 0.46 -15.60 -0.39
C PHE A 272 0.94 -15.10 -1.77
N GLY A 273 0.86 -13.79 -2.02
CA GLY A 273 1.44 -13.17 -3.21
C GLY A 273 2.97 -13.36 -3.25
N GLY A 274 3.65 -13.14 -2.13
CA GLY A 274 5.09 -13.38 -1.97
C GLY A 274 5.50 -14.83 -2.26
N LEU A 275 4.71 -15.80 -1.82
CA LEU A 275 4.94 -17.23 -2.10
C LEU A 275 4.82 -17.56 -3.59
N ILE A 276 3.83 -16.98 -4.28
CA ILE A 276 3.67 -17.12 -5.74
C ILE A 276 4.91 -16.54 -6.44
N LEU A 277 5.37 -15.36 -6.01
CA LEU A 277 6.56 -14.71 -6.56
C LEU A 277 7.82 -15.56 -6.37
N SER A 278 8.06 -16.09 -5.16
CA SER A 278 9.22 -16.93 -4.86
C SER A 278 9.27 -18.20 -5.73
N LYS A 279 8.12 -18.88 -5.88
CA LYS A 279 8.01 -20.10 -6.71
C LYS A 279 8.15 -19.85 -8.21
N THR A 280 7.84 -18.64 -8.68
CA THR A 280 7.87 -18.29 -10.11
C THR A 280 9.23 -17.75 -10.53
N ILE A 281 9.87 -16.89 -9.72
CA ILE A 281 11.21 -16.34 -10.02
C ILE A 281 12.27 -17.44 -10.25
N SER A 282 12.13 -18.58 -9.60
CA SER A 282 13.05 -19.72 -9.74
C SER A 282 12.98 -20.42 -11.10
N LYS A 283 11.98 -20.11 -11.93
CA LYS A 283 11.71 -20.78 -13.21
C LYS A 283 12.12 -19.91 -14.40
N HIS A 284 12.77 -20.51 -15.39
CA HIS A 284 13.29 -19.79 -16.55
C HIS A 284 12.18 -19.13 -17.39
N GLU A 285 10.98 -19.72 -17.41
CA GLU A 285 9.82 -19.23 -18.17
C GLU A 285 9.26 -17.90 -17.63
N PHE A 286 9.64 -17.52 -16.40
CA PHE A 286 9.13 -16.32 -15.70
C PHE A 286 10.20 -15.22 -15.58
N LYS A 287 11.22 -15.26 -16.44
CA LYS A 287 12.28 -14.24 -16.48
C LYS A 287 11.67 -12.84 -16.70
N GLY A 288 11.99 -11.91 -15.80
CA GLY A 288 11.44 -10.55 -15.80
C GLY A 288 10.23 -10.34 -14.87
N MET A 289 9.65 -11.41 -14.29
CA MET A 289 8.52 -11.28 -13.35
C MET A 289 8.89 -10.45 -12.11
N ALA A 290 10.09 -10.61 -11.56
CA ALA A 290 10.55 -9.86 -10.39
C ALA A 290 10.52 -8.33 -10.58
N VAL A 291 10.77 -7.85 -11.80
CA VAL A 291 10.80 -6.41 -12.13
C VAL A 291 9.38 -5.89 -12.39
N LEU A 292 8.50 -6.72 -12.96
CA LEU A 292 7.12 -6.34 -13.28
C LEU A 292 6.15 -6.43 -12.09
N THR A 293 6.42 -7.29 -11.11
CA THR A 293 5.55 -7.48 -9.94
C THR A 293 5.38 -6.19 -9.12
N PRO A 294 6.44 -5.45 -8.73
CA PRO A 294 6.30 -4.19 -8.01
C PRO A 294 5.44 -3.16 -8.75
N VAL A 295 5.52 -3.11 -10.09
CA VAL A 295 4.69 -2.22 -10.90
C VAL A 295 3.24 -2.68 -10.93
N MET A 296 2.98 -3.98 -11.14
CA MET A 296 1.62 -4.52 -11.20
C MET A 296 0.88 -4.36 -9.86
N CYS A 297 1.50 -4.82 -8.77
CA CYS A 297 0.93 -4.70 -7.42
C CYS A 297 0.86 -3.23 -7.00
N GLY A 298 1.91 -2.48 -7.28
CA GLY A 298 2.05 -1.08 -6.93
C GLY A 298 1.02 -0.15 -7.54
N VAL A 299 0.84 -0.19 -8.86
CA VAL A 299 -0.16 0.68 -9.54
C VAL A 299 -1.56 0.38 -9.01
N GLY A 300 -1.93 -0.90 -8.88
CA GLY A 300 -3.21 -1.32 -8.32
C GLY A 300 -3.40 -0.84 -6.87
N GLY A 301 -2.42 -1.10 -6.01
CA GLY A 301 -2.42 -0.70 -4.59
C GLY A 301 -2.54 0.81 -4.40
N ASN A 302 -1.86 1.60 -5.23
CA ASN A 302 -1.88 3.06 -5.13
C ASN A 302 -3.21 3.65 -5.55
N LEU A 303 -3.76 3.19 -6.69
CA LEU A 303 -5.05 3.66 -7.19
C LEU A 303 -6.17 3.34 -6.21
N VAL A 304 -6.17 2.14 -5.64
CA VAL A 304 -7.18 1.76 -4.65
C VAL A 304 -7.02 2.52 -3.34
N ALA A 305 -5.78 2.81 -2.91
CA ALA A 305 -5.52 3.64 -1.73
C ALA A 305 -6.03 5.09 -1.92
N ILE A 306 -5.80 5.71 -3.08
CA ILE A 306 -6.35 7.03 -3.42
C ILE A 306 -7.88 6.98 -3.36
N GLN A 307 -8.51 6.01 -4.03
CA GLN A 307 -9.97 5.92 -4.06
C GLN A 307 -10.54 5.72 -2.64
N THR A 308 -9.95 4.83 -1.86
CA THR A 308 -10.36 4.53 -0.48
C THR A 308 -10.25 5.76 0.39
N SER A 309 -9.11 6.47 0.31
CA SER A 309 -8.86 7.71 1.04
C SER A 309 -9.88 8.79 0.68
N ARG A 310 -10.14 9.01 -0.62
CA ARG A 310 -11.15 9.99 -1.07
C ARG A 310 -12.56 9.67 -0.59
N ILE A 311 -12.99 8.40 -0.64
CA ILE A 311 -14.32 8.00 -0.17
C ILE A 311 -14.39 8.15 1.36
N SER A 312 -13.33 7.78 2.09
CA SER A 312 -13.23 7.94 3.54
C SER A 312 -13.32 9.41 3.95
N THR A 313 -12.50 10.28 3.33
CA THR A 313 -12.55 11.73 3.51
C THR A 313 -13.94 12.29 3.22
N PHE A 314 -14.58 11.84 2.13
CA PHE A 314 -15.96 12.23 1.81
C PHE A 314 -16.94 11.85 2.94
N LEU A 315 -16.86 10.64 3.47
CA LEU A 315 -17.73 10.21 4.56
C LEU A 315 -17.50 11.00 5.85
N HIS A 316 -16.24 11.27 6.22
CA HIS A 316 -15.88 12.09 7.38
C HIS A 316 -16.36 13.54 7.26
N MET A 317 -16.47 14.09 6.05
CA MET A 317 -17.00 15.44 5.83
C MET A 317 -18.52 15.51 5.79
N TRP A 318 -19.19 14.49 5.25
CA TRP A 318 -20.60 14.55 4.89
C TRP A 318 -21.52 13.68 5.74
N SER A 319 -20.97 12.84 6.63
CA SER A 319 -21.75 11.94 7.46
C SER A 319 -21.12 11.69 8.83
N THR A 320 -21.91 11.10 9.73
CA THR A 320 -21.41 10.56 10.99
C THR A 320 -21.18 9.05 10.87
N PRO A 321 -20.21 8.48 11.61
CA PRO A 321 -19.98 7.04 11.63
C PRO A 321 -21.27 6.26 11.94
N GLY A 322 -21.53 5.20 11.17
CA GLY A 322 -22.73 4.37 11.27
C GLY A 322 -23.88 4.80 10.35
N VAL A 323 -23.87 6.02 9.84
CA VAL A 323 -24.92 6.53 8.94
C VAL A 323 -24.33 6.81 7.56
N LEU A 324 -24.94 6.27 6.49
CA LEU A 324 -24.52 6.59 5.12
C LEU A 324 -25.24 7.85 4.62
N PRO A 325 -24.55 8.73 3.88
CA PRO A 325 -25.17 9.93 3.32
C PRO A 325 -26.21 9.57 2.26
N VAL A 326 -27.14 10.49 1.99
CA VAL A 326 -28.28 10.28 1.06
C VAL A 326 -27.80 9.89 -0.34
N GLN A 327 -26.65 10.39 -0.77
CA GLN A 327 -26.04 10.03 -2.05
C GLN A 327 -25.54 8.57 -2.09
N MET A 328 -25.20 7.96 -0.94
CA MET A 328 -24.61 6.60 -0.87
C MET A 328 -25.56 5.55 -0.30
N LYS A 329 -26.88 5.70 -0.48
CA LYS A 329 -27.90 4.80 0.11
C LYS A 329 -27.75 3.31 -0.23
N ARG A 330 -27.15 2.97 -1.37
CA ARG A 330 -26.95 1.57 -1.77
C ARG A 330 -25.75 0.97 -1.04
N PHE A 331 -26.02 -0.01 -0.20
CA PHE A 331 -24.97 -0.70 0.56
C PHE A 331 -24.06 -1.54 -0.35
N TRP A 332 -24.63 -2.19 -1.37
CA TRP A 332 -23.92 -2.98 -2.39
C TRP A 332 -24.25 -2.40 -3.77
N PRO A 333 -23.52 -1.38 -4.23
CA PRO A 333 -23.72 -0.83 -5.57
C PRO A 333 -23.23 -1.82 -6.64
N ASN A 334 -24.03 -2.02 -7.70
CA ASN A 334 -23.60 -2.82 -8.84
C ASN A 334 -22.38 -2.19 -9.54
N PRO A 335 -21.48 -2.97 -10.17
CA PRO A 335 -20.31 -2.42 -10.87
C PRO A 335 -20.67 -1.34 -11.91
N CYS A 336 -21.75 -1.53 -12.66
CA CYS A 336 -22.24 -0.54 -13.63
C CYS A 336 -22.58 0.80 -12.95
N PHE A 337 -23.10 0.78 -11.73
CA PHE A 337 -23.34 2.02 -10.99
C PHE A 337 -22.03 2.71 -10.59
N ILE A 338 -21.06 1.95 -10.09
CA ILE A 338 -19.76 2.49 -9.66
C ILE A 338 -19.03 3.14 -10.83
N PHE A 339 -19.03 2.51 -12.01
CA PHE A 339 -18.25 3.01 -13.14
C PHE A 339 -19.04 3.94 -14.08
N CYS A 340 -20.37 3.87 -14.12
CA CYS A 340 -21.18 4.67 -15.06
C CYS A 340 -21.99 5.80 -14.40
N SER A 341 -22.07 5.90 -13.07
CA SER A 341 -22.85 6.98 -12.43
C SER A 341 -22.13 8.34 -12.48
N SER A 342 -22.89 9.42 -12.32
CA SER A 342 -22.35 10.79 -12.22
C SER A 342 -21.94 11.19 -10.79
N GLU A 343 -21.92 10.25 -9.84
CA GLU A 343 -21.50 10.52 -8.47
C GLU A 343 -20.01 10.85 -8.37
N ILE A 344 -19.64 11.66 -7.37
CA ILE A 344 -18.26 12.14 -7.16
C ILE A 344 -17.27 10.97 -7.07
N ASN A 345 -17.63 9.93 -6.30
CA ASN A 345 -16.75 8.78 -6.13
C ASN A 345 -16.66 7.91 -7.40
N SER A 346 -17.75 7.82 -8.18
CA SER A 346 -17.77 7.16 -9.49
C SER A 346 -16.94 7.90 -10.54
N VAL A 347 -16.99 9.24 -10.53
CA VAL A 347 -16.11 10.08 -11.37
C VAL A 347 -14.65 9.83 -11.02
N SER A 348 -14.31 9.82 -9.72
CA SER A 348 -12.96 9.50 -9.25
C SER A 348 -12.50 8.11 -9.72
N ALA A 349 -13.33 7.08 -9.53
CA ALA A 349 -13.00 5.72 -9.98
C ALA A 349 -12.73 5.64 -11.50
N ARG A 350 -13.49 6.36 -12.32
CA ARG A 350 -13.24 6.44 -13.77
C ARG A 350 -11.92 7.11 -14.12
N VAL A 351 -11.59 8.21 -13.43
CA VAL A 351 -10.31 8.91 -13.65
C VAL A 351 -9.14 7.98 -13.31
N LEU A 352 -9.22 7.29 -12.16
CA LEU A 352 -8.21 6.34 -11.73
C LEU A 352 -8.07 5.16 -12.71
N LEU A 353 -9.19 4.62 -13.19
CA LEU A 353 -9.20 3.55 -14.19
C LEU A 353 -8.60 4.01 -15.53
N PHE A 354 -8.86 5.25 -15.95
CA PHE A 354 -8.30 5.83 -17.17
C PHE A 354 -6.77 5.94 -17.12
N LEU A 355 -6.19 6.16 -15.93
CA LEU A 355 -4.73 6.27 -15.75
C LEU A 355 -4.00 4.91 -15.81
N VAL A 356 -4.70 3.78 -15.74
CA VAL A 356 -4.11 2.44 -15.70
C VAL A 356 -3.34 2.12 -16.98
N VAL A 357 -4.01 2.16 -18.13
CA VAL A 357 -3.40 1.81 -19.43
C VAL A 357 -2.18 2.70 -19.77
N PRO A 358 -2.27 4.05 -19.75
CA PRO A 358 -1.10 4.87 -20.05
C PRO A 358 0.01 4.70 -19.00
N GLY A 359 -0.32 4.56 -17.72
CA GLY A 359 0.67 4.32 -16.67
C GLY A 359 1.45 3.02 -16.89
N HIS A 360 0.74 1.90 -17.07
CA HIS A 360 1.35 0.59 -17.32
C HIS A 360 2.19 0.58 -18.61
N LEU A 361 1.75 1.24 -19.68
CA LEU A 361 2.53 1.37 -20.92
C LEU A 361 3.85 2.13 -20.69
N ILE A 362 3.80 3.25 -19.97
CA ILE A 362 4.99 4.05 -19.65
C ILE A 362 5.97 3.22 -18.82
N PHE A 363 5.50 2.57 -17.74
CA PHE A 363 6.37 1.78 -16.88
C PHE A 363 6.93 0.56 -17.60
N PHE A 364 6.13 -0.13 -18.41
CA PHE A 364 6.59 -1.24 -19.23
C PHE A 364 7.69 -0.80 -20.21
N TYR A 365 7.48 0.31 -20.91
CA TYR A 365 8.47 0.86 -21.84
C TYR A 365 9.78 1.22 -21.14
N LEU A 366 9.71 1.88 -19.97
CA LEU A 366 10.89 2.21 -19.17
C LEU A 366 11.64 0.96 -18.70
N ILE A 367 10.91 -0.07 -18.27
CA ILE A 367 11.51 -1.36 -17.90
C ILE A 367 12.24 -1.97 -19.11
N CYS A 368 11.63 -1.98 -20.30
CA CYS A 368 12.28 -2.47 -21.51
C CYS A 368 13.56 -1.70 -21.85
N LEU A 369 13.63 -0.39 -21.57
CA LEU A 369 14.84 0.40 -21.78
C LEU A 369 15.97 0.05 -20.80
N VAL A 370 15.64 -0.26 -19.55
CA VAL A 370 16.64 -0.54 -18.49
C VAL A 370 17.13 -1.98 -18.53
N GLU A 371 16.20 -2.93 -18.67
CA GLU A 371 16.48 -4.38 -18.59
C GLU A 371 16.76 -5.02 -19.97
N GLY A 372 16.53 -4.28 -21.06
CA GLY A 372 16.85 -4.72 -22.42
C GLY A 372 16.10 -5.99 -22.83
N GLN A 373 16.84 -7.01 -23.31
CA GLN A 373 16.25 -8.28 -23.79
C GLN A 373 15.84 -9.25 -22.67
N SER A 374 16.05 -8.91 -21.39
CA SER A 374 15.72 -9.82 -20.28
C SER A 374 14.20 -9.97 -20.05
N VAL A 375 13.39 -9.04 -20.59
CA VAL A 375 11.93 -8.98 -20.44
C VAL A 375 11.21 -9.40 -21.73
N THR A 376 10.14 -10.17 -21.59
CA THR A 376 9.30 -10.64 -22.70
C THR A 376 8.57 -9.49 -23.41
N ASN A 377 9.13 -8.99 -24.51
CA ASN A 377 8.56 -7.89 -25.31
C ASN A 377 7.62 -8.37 -26.45
N SER A 378 6.88 -9.46 -26.25
CA SER A 378 5.90 -9.92 -27.24
C SER A 378 4.66 -9.03 -27.20
N LYS A 379 4.12 -8.66 -28.38
CA LYS A 379 2.85 -7.90 -28.46
C LYS A 379 1.71 -8.60 -27.71
N ILE A 380 1.71 -9.94 -27.72
CA ILE A 380 0.73 -10.76 -27.02
C ILE A 380 0.90 -10.60 -25.50
N PHE A 381 2.15 -10.67 -25.01
CA PHE A 381 2.45 -10.47 -23.60
C PHE A 381 2.03 -9.08 -23.11
N ILE A 382 2.33 -8.02 -23.88
CA ILE A 382 1.90 -6.65 -23.55
C ILE A 382 0.38 -6.56 -23.45
N LEU A 383 -0.36 -7.16 -24.39
CA LEU A 383 -1.82 -7.17 -24.34
C LEU A 383 -2.33 -7.89 -23.08
N LEU A 384 -1.79 -9.08 -22.77
CA LEU A 384 -2.15 -9.83 -21.56
C LEU A 384 -1.85 -9.03 -20.29
N TYR A 385 -0.68 -8.41 -20.23
CA TYR A 385 -0.24 -7.57 -19.12
C TYR A 385 -1.18 -6.38 -18.89
N LEU A 386 -1.58 -5.68 -19.96
CA LEU A 386 -2.51 -4.55 -19.85
C LEU A 386 -3.91 -5.00 -19.41
N VAL A 387 -4.41 -6.12 -19.96
CA VAL A 387 -5.70 -6.69 -19.54
C VAL A 387 -5.66 -7.07 -18.07
N ALA A 388 -4.59 -7.71 -17.61
CA ALA A 388 -4.41 -8.06 -16.21
C ALA A 388 -4.41 -6.82 -15.30
N GLY A 389 -3.70 -5.76 -15.66
CA GLY A 389 -3.68 -4.51 -14.89
C GLY A 389 -5.06 -3.84 -14.81
N VAL A 390 -5.80 -3.78 -15.92
CA VAL A 390 -7.19 -3.26 -15.92
C VAL A 390 -8.10 -4.11 -15.06
N VAL A 391 -8.05 -5.45 -15.20
CA VAL A 391 -8.88 -6.37 -14.40
C VAL A 391 -8.60 -6.22 -12.91
N GLN A 392 -7.32 -6.17 -12.52
CA GLN A 392 -6.92 -5.97 -11.13
C GLN A 392 -7.50 -4.67 -10.57
N VAL A 393 -7.32 -3.55 -11.26
CA VAL A 393 -7.79 -2.24 -10.79
C VAL A 393 -9.31 -2.16 -10.74
N VAL A 394 -10.03 -2.73 -11.71
CA VAL A 394 -11.50 -2.78 -11.67
C VAL A 394 -12.00 -3.53 -10.43
N ILE A 395 -11.41 -4.69 -10.12
CA ILE A 395 -11.76 -5.46 -8.92
C ILE A 395 -11.47 -4.64 -7.65
N LEU A 396 -10.30 -4.02 -7.56
CA LEU A 396 -9.89 -3.25 -6.39
C LEU A 396 -10.75 -1.99 -6.16
N LEU A 397 -11.04 -1.21 -7.20
CA LEU A 397 -11.89 -0.02 -7.10
C LEU A 397 -13.34 -0.38 -6.73
N TYR A 398 -13.85 -1.49 -7.25
CA TYR A 398 -15.16 -2.02 -6.85
C TYR A 398 -15.17 -2.40 -5.37
N LEU A 399 -14.16 -3.15 -4.92
CA LEU A 399 -14.06 -3.56 -3.52
C LEU A 399 -13.91 -2.35 -2.60
N ALA A 400 -13.16 -1.31 -2.99
CA ALA A 400 -13.03 -0.08 -2.20
C ALA A 400 -14.37 0.58 -1.88
N GLU A 401 -15.25 0.72 -2.88
CA GLU A 401 -16.60 1.27 -2.69
C GLU A 401 -17.43 0.43 -1.73
N VAL A 402 -17.38 -0.89 -1.86
CA VAL A 402 -18.13 -1.79 -0.98
C VAL A 402 -17.55 -1.75 0.43
N THR A 403 -16.26 -2.02 0.60
CA THR A 403 -15.64 -2.14 1.93
C THR A 403 -15.74 -0.85 2.72
N VAL A 404 -15.54 0.32 2.10
CA VAL A 404 -15.65 1.61 2.80
C VAL A 404 -17.06 1.85 3.32
N ARG A 405 -18.10 1.55 2.51
CA ARG A 405 -19.50 1.64 2.94
C ARG A 405 -19.81 0.66 4.08
N LEU A 406 -19.32 -0.58 3.98
CA LEU A 406 -19.47 -1.60 5.02
C LEU A 406 -18.84 -1.16 6.34
N THR A 407 -17.58 -0.73 6.32
CA THR A 407 -16.85 -0.30 7.52
C THR A 407 -17.50 0.93 8.15
N TRP A 408 -17.90 1.90 7.32
CA TRP A 408 -18.55 3.12 7.81
C TRP A 408 -19.89 2.81 8.50
N HIS A 409 -20.69 1.93 7.92
CA HIS A 409 -21.95 1.47 8.53
C HIS A 409 -21.73 0.72 9.85
N GLN A 410 -20.61 0.02 10.00
CA GLN A 410 -20.21 -0.60 11.26
C GLN A 410 -19.63 0.39 12.28
N ALA A 411 -19.66 1.70 12.00
CA ALA A 411 -19.02 2.75 12.78
C ALA A 411 -17.51 2.54 12.98
N LEU A 412 -16.87 1.85 12.03
CA LEU A 412 -15.42 1.70 11.93
C LEU A 412 -14.87 2.74 10.97
N ASP A 413 -13.70 3.30 11.31
CA ASP A 413 -13.02 4.29 10.47
C ASP A 413 -12.36 3.60 9.26
N PRO A 414 -12.80 3.89 8.02
CA PRO A 414 -12.27 3.26 6.81
C PRO A 414 -10.77 3.51 6.60
N ASP A 415 -10.23 4.64 7.07
CA ASP A 415 -8.81 4.98 6.97
C ASP A 415 -7.91 3.96 7.70
N ASN A 416 -8.45 3.28 8.71
CA ASN A 416 -7.71 2.29 9.51
C ASN A 416 -7.94 0.84 9.05
N HIS A 417 -9.01 0.58 8.32
CA HIS A 417 -9.44 -0.80 8.03
C HIS A 417 -9.37 -1.14 6.55
N CYS A 418 -9.82 -0.27 5.65
CA CYS A 418 -9.99 -0.62 4.24
C CYS A 418 -8.68 -0.71 3.46
N ILE A 419 -7.77 0.26 3.64
CA ILE A 419 -6.52 0.33 2.87
C ILE A 419 -5.64 -0.91 3.07
N PRO A 420 -5.40 -1.42 4.31
CA PRO A 420 -4.62 -2.64 4.50
C PRO A 420 -5.20 -3.83 3.72
N TYR A 421 -6.53 -4.06 3.80
CA TYR A 421 -7.16 -5.17 3.09
C TYR A 421 -7.04 -5.05 1.58
N LEU A 422 -7.33 -3.88 1.04
CA LEU A 422 -7.37 -3.65 -0.40
C LEU A 422 -5.99 -3.69 -1.02
N THR A 423 -4.97 -3.18 -0.31
CA THR A 423 -3.58 -3.24 -0.78
C THR A 423 -3.02 -4.66 -0.69
N GLY A 424 -3.27 -5.39 0.40
CA GLY A 424 -2.88 -6.80 0.51
C GLY A 424 -3.56 -7.69 -0.55
N LEU A 425 -4.85 -7.46 -0.82
CA LEU A 425 -5.55 -8.11 -1.94
C LEU A 425 -4.97 -7.69 -3.30
N GLY A 426 -4.56 -6.43 -3.43
CA GLY A 426 -3.90 -5.90 -4.61
C GLY A 426 -2.59 -6.61 -4.91
N ASP A 427 -1.78 -6.90 -3.88
CA ASP A 427 -0.53 -7.65 -4.01
C ASP A 427 -0.78 -9.09 -4.48
N LEU A 428 -1.75 -9.77 -3.86
CA LEU A 428 -2.12 -11.14 -4.22
C LEU A 428 -2.66 -11.21 -5.65
N LEU A 429 -3.62 -10.36 -6.00
CA LEU A 429 -4.23 -10.31 -7.32
C LEU A 429 -3.21 -9.93 -8.40
N GLY A 430 -2.41 -8.89 -8.15
CA GLY A 430 -1.39 -8.42 -9.09
C GLY A 430 -0.35 -9.50 -9.39
N THR A 431 0.18 -10.15 -8.36
CA THR A 431 1.17 -11.23 -8.53
C THR A 431 0.55 -12.44 -9.24
N SER A 432 -0.68 -12.83 -8.87
CA SER A 432 -1.37 -13.99 -9.46
C SER A 432 -1.71 -13.78 -10.93
N LEU A 433 -2.25 -12.61 -11.28
CA LEU A 433 -2.61 -12.26 -12.65
C LEU A 433 -1.36 -12.11 -13.53
N LEU A 434 -0.28 -11.53 -13.00
CA LEU A 434 0.99 -11.45 -13.72
C LEU A 434 1.58 -12.84 -13.96
N ALA A 435 1.60 -13.73 -12.95
CA ALA A 435 2.04 -15.11 -13.13
C ALA A 435 1.22 -15.84 -14.21
N LEU A 436 -0.10 -15.61 -14.24
CA LEU A 436 -0.97 -16.14 -15.29
C LEU A 436 -0.60 -15.59 -16.67
N CYS A 437 -0.24 -14.32 -16.80
CA CYS A 437 0.21 -13.73 -18.07
C CYS A 437 1.47 -14.42 -18.61
N PHE A 438 2.48 -14.64 -17.76
CA PHE A 438 3.70 -15.36 -18.14
C PHE A 438 3.40 -16.80 -18.55
N PHE A 439 2.56 -17.49 -17.79
CA PHE A 439 2.16 -18.86 -18.10
C PHE A 439 1.43 -18.97 -19.44
N LEU A 440 0.50 -18.04 -19.72
CA LEU A 440 -0.23 -18.01 -20.99
C LEU A 440 0.68 -17.65 -22.18
N ASP A 441 1.58 -16.67 -22.03
CA ASP A 441 2.54 -16.33 -23.09
C ASP A 441 3.49 -17.50 -23.39
N TRP A 442 3.95 -18.21 -22.37
CA TRP A 442 4.75 -19.43 -22.54
C TRP A 442 4.00 -20.52 -23.31
N LEU A 443 2.74 -20.81 -22.94
CA LEU A 443 1.91 -21.79 -23.65
C LEU A 443 1.68 -21.41 -25.13
N LEU A 444 1.47 -20.12 -25.41
CA LEU A 444 1.24 -19.62 -26.76
C LEU A 444 2.50 -19.69 -27.62
N ARG A 445 3.67 -19.34 -27.08
CA ARG A 445 4.96 -19.51 -27.75
C ARG A 445 5.27 -20.97 -28.04
N GLY A 446 5.01 -21.86 -27.08
CA GLY A 446 5.19 -23.30 -27.26
C GLY A 446 4.37 -23.86 -28.42
N ARG A 447 3.13 -23.40 -28.60
CA ARG A 447 2.27 -23.78 -29.75
C ARG A 447 2.77 -23.20 -31.08
N ALA A 448 3.20 -21.93 -31.09
CA ALA A 448 3.73 -21.29 -32.29
C ALA A 448 4.99 -22.00 -32.80
N ASN A 449 5.93 -22.32 -31.91
CA ASN A 449 7.14 -23.06 -32.25
C ASN A 449 6.82 -24.46 -32.78
N LEU A 450 5.82 -25.14 -32.23
CA LEU A 450 5.39 -26.45 -32.72
C LEU A 450 4.78 -26.35 -34.13
N GLN A 451 4.02 -25.29 -34.42
CA GLN A 451 3.45 -25.03 -35.74
C GLN A 451 4.53 -24.70 -36.79
N GLU A 452 5.53 -23.89 -36.43
CA GLU A 452 6.68 -23.61 -37.30
C GLU A 452 7.46 -24.89 -37.61
N LEU A 453 7.74 -25.72 -36.59
CA LEU A 453 8.46 -26.98 -36.79
C LEU A 453 7.69 -27.96 -37.69
N VAL A 454 6.37 -28.03 -37.53
CA VAL A 454 5.50 -28.84 -38.41
C VAL A 454 5.49 -28.26 -39.84
N SER A 455 5.49 -26.94 -39.99
CA SER A 455 5.54 -26.28 -41.30
C SER A 455 6.90 -26.47 -42.00
N GLU A 456 8.01 -26.45 -41.26
CA GLU A 456 9.34 -26.78 -41.78
C GLU A 456 9.42 -28.25 -42.20
N LEU A 457 8.94 -29.18 -41.36
CA LEU A 457 8.88 -30.62 -41.70
C LEU A 457 8.04 -30.93 -42.95
N VAL A 458 7.01 -30.13 -43.22
CA VAL A 458 6.14 -30.29 -44.40
C VAL A 458 6.71 -29.60 -45.65
N SER A 459 7.67 -28.67 -45.51
CA SER A 459 8.26 -27.90 -46.61
C SER A 459 9.62 -28.40 -47.10
N VAL A 460 10.17 -29.46 -46.50
CA VAL A 460 11.32 -30.18 -47.07
C VAL A 460 10.87 -30.92 -48.34
N PRO A 461 11.37 -30.59 -49.54
CA PRO A 461 11.01 -31.31 -50.76
C PRO A 461 11.67 -32.71 -50.74
N PRO A 462 11.06 -33.71 -51.42
CA PRO A 462 11.48 -35.11 -51.37
C PRO A 462 12.87 -35.40 -51.93
#